data_AF-A0A1Q7VXT9-F1
#
_entry.id   AF-A0A1Q7VXT9-F1
#
_cell.length_a   1.000
_cell.length_b   1.000
_cell.length_c   1.000
_cell.angle_alpha   90.00
_cell.angle_beta   90.00
_cell.angle_gamma   90.00
#
_symmetry.space_group_name_H-M   'P 1'
#
loop_
_entity.id
_entity.type
_entity.pdbx_description
1 polymer ?
#
loop_
_entity_poly.entity_id
_entity_poly.type
_entity_poly.pdbx_seq_one_letter_code
_entity_poly.pdbx_strand_id
1 'polypeptide(L)'
;MATAPHDGFAQLVHAEWTKLRTVRGWLVGLLAAVVLTIGIGLLGPLGSQISCVHVDGGGCSAQSPPKGPDGREVVDDKTIVYRFLSGDGSITARLTDFDGEYAPTGDVQAGTVHGLQPWSKAGILIKDGIKPGSPYAAVLATGSHGVRMQYDYVHDLPGLAGPVSAATPRWLRLVRTGDVITGLNSADGAMWTAIGTVRLANLPHDLVIGVFAASPQYEVIKSSFGGTRSNGGPTTATGTFDRIALTGQTSGDWTVPPTYTGSGPDGQPLRPQGGDGPKAPTGAVQHGSDGFVITGSGNIAPMAVSEGSGKTVESALAGTFAGLIAVIVVAALTMTAEYRRGLIRTSLAASPRRGRLLAAKATVLGGASFVTGLAAAAIAVPSVTALEHHKGLYVFHASAGAQIRIVVGTAALLAVAAVLALAVGTIVRRGAAAVAAVIVVIVLPYILAVASVLPAGAAQWLTRLTPAAAFAVQQTVTSWPQVTAVYTPTNGYYPLSPWTGLAVLCLYAAVAYALAHRLLLRRDA
;
A
#
# COMPACT_ATOMS: atom_id res chain seq x y z
N MET A 1 33.93 17.47 -56.66
CA MET A 1 33.32 16.33 -55.95
C MET A 1 32.89 16.83 -54.57
N ALA A 2 31.64 17.28 -54.43
CA ALA A 2 31.13 17.82 -53.17
C ALA A 2 30.68 16.67 -52.27
N THR A 3 31.28 16.55 -51.08
CA THR A 3 30.87 15.61 -50.05
C THR A 3 29.46 15.96 -49.59
N ALA A 4 28.48 15.10 -49.90
CA ALA A 4 27.12 15.22 -49.40
C ALA A 4 27.14 15.34 -47.86
N PRO A 5 26.39 16.26 -47.24
CA PRO A 5 26.31 16.35 -45.80
C PRO A 5 25.75 15.03 -45.28
N HIS A 6 26.47 14.36 -44.39
CA HIS A 6 25.98 13.15 -43.78
C HIS A 6 24.73 13.48 -42.95
N ASP A 7 23.55 12.97 -43.35
CA ASP A 7 22.31 13.03 -42.57
C ASP A 7 22.54 12.40 -41.18
N GLY A 8 22.85 13.27 -40.22
CA GLY A 8 23.14 12.89 -38.84
C GLY A 8 21.85 12.49 -38.13
N PHE A 9 21.92 11.51 -37.23
CA PHE A 9 20.77 11.14 -36.39
C PHE A 9 20.20 12.35 -35.62
N ALA A 10 21.08 13.26 -35.17
CA ALA A 10 20.69 14.50 -34.52
C ALA A 10 19.83 15.42 -35.42
N GLN A 11 20.11 15.50 -36.72
CA GLN A 11 19.31 16.28 -37.66
C GLN A 11 17.92 15.67 -37.85
N LEU A 12 17.81 14.33 -37.89
CA LEU A 12 16.52 13.63 -37.93
C LEU A 12 15.70 13.86 -36.67
N VAL A 13 16.34 13.78 -35.50
CA VAL A 13 15.68 14.10 -34.21
C VAL A 13 15.21 15.55 -34.19
N HIS A 14 16.03 16.49 -34.67
CA HIS A 14 15.65 17.90 -34.77
C HIS A 14 14.46 18.10 -35.71
N ALA A 15 14.45 17.47 -36.89
CA ALA A 15 13.35 17.56 -37.85
C ALA A 15 12.04 17.00 -37.27
N GLU A 16 12.08 15.84 -36.62
CA GLU A 16 10.92 15.25 -35.96
C GLU A 16 10.43 16.10 -34.78
N TRP A 17 11.34 16.75 -34.05
CA TRP A 17 10.99 17.70 -33.00
C TRP A 17 10.30 18.95 -33.56
N THR A 18 10.81 19.51 -34.66
CA THR A 18 10.15 20.63 -35.37
C THR A 18 8.75 20.22 -35.84
N LYS A 19 8.59 19.01 -36.37
CA LYS A 19 7.28 18.47 -36.76
C LYS A 19 6.33 18.37 -35.58
N LEU A 20 6.80 17.83 -34.45
CA LEU A 20 5.99 17.71 -33.24
C LEU A 20 5.48 19.07 -32.75
N ARG A 21 6.34 20.09 -32.76
CA ARG A 21 5.97 21.46 -32.36
C ARG A 21 5.06 22.17 -33.35
N THR A 22 5.17 21.90 -34.65
CA THR A 22 4.39 22.60 -35.67
C THR A 22 2.99 22.03 -35.89
N VAL A 23 2.82 20.72 -35.66
CA VAL A 23 1.51 20.07 -35.77
C VAL A 23 0.67 20.34 -34.51
N ARG A 24 -0.17 21.38 -34.58
CA ARG A 24 -1.05 21.82 -33.45
C ARG A 24 -1.81 20.66 -32.80
N GLY A 25 -2.33 19.72 -33.59
CA GLY A 25 -3.09 18.58 -33.06
C GLY A 25 -2.29 17.66 -32.13
N TRP A 26 -0.97 17.51 -32.34
CA TRP A 26 -0.13 16.68 -31.47
C TRP A 26 0.19 17.39 -30.15
N LEU A 27 0.47 18.70 -30.20
CA LEU A 27 0.64 19.51 -28.99
C LEU A 27 -0.65 19.58 -28.15
N VAL A 28 -1.80 19.78 -28.80
CA VAL A 28 -3.11 19.76 -28.13
C VAL A 28 -3.36 18.40 -27.49
N GLY A 29 -3.00 17.29 -28.15
CA GLY A 29 -3.14 15.95 -27.58
C GLY A 29 -2.24 15.71 -26.36
N LEU A 30 -0.99 16.17 -26.39
CA LEU A 30 -0.09 16.09 -25.23
C LEU A 30 -0.55 16.99 -24.07
N LEU A 31 -1.06 18.19 -24.37
CA LEU A 31 -1.64 19.07 -23.35
C LEU A 31 -2.92 18.47 -22.76
N ALA A 32 -3.78 17.88 -23.60
CA ALA A 32 -4.95 17.14 -23.16
C ALA A 32 -4.56 15.97 -22.24
N ALA A 33 -3.44 15.29 -22.49
CA ALA A 33 -2.95 14.25 -21.59
C ALA A 33 -2.65 14.80 -20.18
N VAL A 34 -1.98 15.96 -20.08
CA VAL A 34 -1.72 16.63 -18.80
C VAL A 34 -3.03 16.99 -18.10
N VAL A 35 -3.95 17.63 -18.83
CA VAL A 35 -5.25 18.08 -18.29
C VAL A 35 -6.10 16.89 -17.83
N LEU A 36 -6.14 15.80 -18.59
CA LEU A 36 -6.90 14.60 -18.22
C LEU A 36 -6.31 13.92 -16.99
N THR A 37 -4.98 13.82 -16.89
CA THR A 37 -4.33 13.22 -15.72
C THR A 37 -4.60 14.01 -14.45
N ILE A 38 -4.43 15.34 -14.49
CA ILE A 38 -4.68 16.20 -13.33
C ILE A 38 -6.18 16.26 -13.03
N GLY A 39 -7.02 16.52 -14.04
CA GLY A 39 -8.45 16.73 -13.89
C GLY A 39 -9.16 15.51 -13.29
N ILE A 40 -8.88 14.31 -13.80
CA ILE A 40 -9.47 13.08 -13.24
C ILE A 40 -8.89 12.76 -11.86
N GLY A 41 -7.60 13.02 -11.63
CA GLY A 41 -7.00 12.90 -10.29
C GLY A 41 -7.72 13.78 -9.26
N LEU A 42 -8.13 15.00 -9.64
CA LEU A 42 -8.89 15.92 -8.79
C LEU A 42 -10.36 15.51 -8.57
N LEU A 43 -10.96 14.70 -9.46
CA LEU A 43 -12.35 14.26 -9.28
C LEU A 43 -12.55 13.44 -8.01
N GLY A 44 -11.57 12.62 -7.63
CA GLY A 44 -11.63 11.80 -6.41
C GLY A 44 -11.82 12.64 -5.14
N PRO A 45 -10.89 13.56 -4.85
CA PRO A 45 -11.04 14.50 -3.75
C PRO A 45 -12.29 15.35 -3.89
N LEU A 46 -12.60 15.92 -5.07
CA LEU A 46 -13.77 16.78 -5.27
C LEU A 46 -15.10 16.09 -4.94
N GLY A 47 -15.24 14.81 -5.30
CA GLY A 47 -16.42 14.00 -4.99
C GLY A 47 -16.44 13.40 -3.58
N SER A 48 -15.34 13.45 -2.84
CA SER A 48 -15.26 12.90 -1.48
C SER A 48 -15.76 13.90 -0.43
N GLN A 49 -16.55 13.41 0.53
CA GLN A 49 -16.95 14.12 1.75
C GLN A 49 -16.74 13.19 2.95
N ILE A 50 -16.21 13.73 4.05
CA ILE A 50 -16.18 13.03 5.33
C ILE A 50 -17.39 13.54 6.12
N SER A 51 -18.29 12.62 6.46
CA SER A 51 -19.45 12.91 7.31
C SER A 51 -19.39 11.98 8.51
N CYS A 52 -19.19 12.54 9.68
CA CYS A 52 -19.34 11.83 10.94
C CYS A 52 -19.94 12.77 11.99
N VAL A 53 -20.82 12.22 12.81
CA VAL A 53 -21.56 12.95 13.84
C VAL A 53 -20.90 12.66 15.18
N HIS A 54 -20.32 13.68 15.84
CA HIS A 54 -20.01 13.57 17.28
C HIS A 54 -21.27 13.40 18.10
N VAL A 55 -21.16 12.67 19.22
CA VAL A 55 -22.24 12.56 20.22
C VAL A 55 -22.66 13.96 20.70
N ASP A 56 -21.72 14.93 20.65
CA ASP A 56 -21.93 16.34 20.98
C ASP A 56 -22.40 17.21 19.77
N GLY A 57 -22.78 16.59 18.64
CA GLY A 57 -23.25 17.31 17.45
C GLY A 57 -22.16 18.01 16.62
N GLY A 58 -20.88 17.94 17.01
CA GLY A 58 -19.76 18.46 16.24
C GLY A 58 -19.44 17.61 15.00
N GLY A 59 -19.03 18.25 13.89
CA GLY A 59 -18.42 17.54 12.76
C GLY A 59 -17.04 17.00 13.15
N CYS A 60 -16.65 15.82 12.66
CA CYS A 60 -15.27 15.34 12.84
C CYS A 60 -14.43 15.53 11.57
N SER A 61 -13.15 15.89 11.77
CA SER A 61 -12.09 15.59 10.82
C SER A 61 -11.78 14.10 10.89
N ALA A 62 -11.36 13.47 9.77
CA ALA A 62 -10.75 12.15 9.90
C ALA A 62 -9.49 12.32 10.74
N GLN A 63 -9.52 11.85 11.99
CA GLN A 63 -8.35 11.90 12.85
C GLN A 63 -7.24 11.15 12.12
N SER A 64 -6.12 11.84 11.89
CA SER A 64 -4.95 11.17 11.35
C SER A 64 -4.57 10.06 12.32
N PRO A 65 -4.37 8.82 11.82
CA PRO A 65 -3.99 7.72 12.69
C PRO A 65 -2.67 8.04 13.39
N PRO A 66 -2.41 7.43 14.56
CA PRO A 66 -1.15 7.63 15.24
C PRO A 66 -0.01 7.22 14.33
N LYS A 67 1.12 7.90 14.48
CA LYS A 67 2.34 7.61 13.72
C LYS A 67 3.34 6.91 14.60
N GLY A 68 3.91 5.83 14.07
CA GLY A 68 4.99 5.10 14.71
C GLY A 68 6.31 5.90 14.67
N PRO A 69 7.38 5.35 15.26
CA PRO A 69 8.69 6.00 15.30
C PRO A 69 9.31 6.26 13.92
N ASP A 70 8.93 5.48 12.91
CA ASP A 70 9.35 5.66 11.51
C ASP A 70 8.51 6.70 10.73
N GLY A 71 7.54 7.33 11.40
CA GLY A 71 6.65 8.33 10.82
C GLY A 71 5.51 7.77 9.98
N ARG A 72 5.34 6.45 9.93
CA ARG A 72 4.23 5.78 9.23
C ARG A 72 3.02 5.61 10.12
N GLU A 73 1.86 5.51 9.49
CA GLU A 73 0.59 5.27 10.15
C GLU A 73 0.55 3.88 10.77
N VAL A 74 0.16 3.81 12.05
CA VAL A 74 0.08 2.57 12.82
C VAL A 74 -1.28 2.45 13.49
N VAL A 75 -1.65 1.21 13.83
CA VAL A 75 -2.71 0.93 14.77
C VAL A 75 -2.05 0.65 16.12
N ASP A 76 -2.50 1.35 17.16
CA ASP A 76 -2.05 1.14 18.54
C ASP A 76 -3.26 1.05 19.48
N ASP A 77 -4.13 0.09 19.17
CA ASP A 77 -5.35 -0.21 19.92
C ASP A 77 -5.20 -1.59 20.59
N LYS A 78 -5.17 -1.59 21.92
CA LYS A 78 -4.97 -2.78 22.75
C LYS A 78 -5.50 -2.54 24.14
N THR A 79 -5.89 -3.62 24.80
CA THR A 79 -6.12 -3.61 26.24
C THR A 79 -4.82 -3.95 26.93
N ILE A 80 -4.38 -3.13 27.88
CA ILE A 80 -3.11 -3.30 28.59
C ILE A 80 -3.30 -3.12 30.11
N VAL A 81 -2.70 -4.03 30.88
CA VAL A 81 -2.49 -3.89 32.33
C VAL A 81 -1.01 -3.61 32.55
N TYR A 82 -0.69 -2.53 33.25
CA TYR A 82 0.70 -2.06 33.31
C TYR A 82 1.12 -1.42 34.64
N ARG A 83 2.44 -1.28 34.79
CA ARG A 83 3.13 -0.48 35.83
C ARG A 83 4.22 0.38 35.18
N PHE A 84 4.74 1.33 35.94
CA PHE A 84 5.90 2.11 35.52
C PHE A 84 7.20 1.39 35.90
N LEU A 85 8.16 1.39 34.97
CA LEU A 85 9.53 0.93 35.18
C LEU A 85 10.48 2.11 34.99
N SER A 86 11.35 2.34 35.98
CA SER A 86 12.41 3.33 35.95
C SER A 86 13.76 2.65 35.70
N GLY A 87 14.44 3.04 34.62
CA GLY A 87 15.73 2.47 34.24
C GLY A 87 15.63 1.04 33.72
N ASP A 88 16.62 0.23 34.08
CA ASP A 88 16.76 -1.17 33.64
C ASP A 88 15.86 -2.12 34.44
N GLY A 89 15.42 -3.19 33.79
CA GLY A 89 14.54 -4.16 34.41
C GLY A 89 14.02 -5.19 33.44
N SER A 90 13.12 -6.04 33.92
CA SER A 90 12.51 -7.09 33.08
C SER A 90 11.09 -7.40 33.51
N ILE A 91 10.29 -7.89 32.58
CA ILE A 91 9.03 -8.59 32.86
C ILE A 91 9.15 -10.04 32.39
N THR A 92 8.72 -10.97 33.23
CA THR A 92 8.51 -12.37 32.88
C THR A 92 7.06 -12.73 33.20
N ALA A 93 6.37 -13.40 32.29
CA ALA A 93 5.02 -13.88 32.53
C ALA A 93 4.82 -15.25 31.87
N ARG A 94 3.94 -16.07 32.44
CA ARG A 94 3.49 -17.31 31.81
C ARG A 94 2.07 -17.11 31.29
N LEU A 95 1.91 -17.26 29.97
CA LEU A 95 0.63 -17.31 29.30
C LEU A 95 0.15 -18.77 29.31
N THR A 96 -0.89 -19.04 30.10
CA THR A 96 -1.42 -20.39 30.31
C THR A 96 -2.57 -20.72 29.39
N ASP A 97 -3.31 -19.73 28.94
CA ASP A 97 -4.41 -19.91 28.01
C ASP A 97 -4.54 -18.72 27.06
N PHE A 98 -4.99 -18.99 25.84
CA PHE A 98 -5.19 -17.98 24.81
C PHE A 98 -6.36 -18.35 23.92
N ASP A 99 -7.46 -17.61 24.06
CA ASP A 99 -8.71 -17.84 23.34
C ASP A 99 -9.20 -16.55 22.66
N GLY A 100 -10.17 -16.64 21.75
CA GLY A 100 -10.73 -15.48 21.07
C GLY A 100 -12.15 -15.73 20.60
N GLU A 101 -12.84 -14.63 20.32
CA GLU A 101 -14.19 -14.66 19.75
C GLU A 101 -14.30 -13.65 18.61
N TYR A 102 -15.18 -13.93 17.65
CA TYR A 102 -15.51 -12.99 16.58
C TYR A 102 -16.96 -13.13 16.13
N ALA A 103 -17.53 -12.03 15.59
CA ALA A 103 -18.88 -12.00 15.04
C ALA A 103 -18.83 -12.04 13.50
N PRO A 104 -19.07 -13.18 12.83
CA PRO A 104 -18.86 -13.31 11.37
C PRO A 104 -19.81 -12.46 10.52
N THR A 105 -20.96 -12.11 11.10
CA THR A 105 -22.01 -11.29 10.47
C THR A 105 -21.86 -9.80 10.78
N GLY A 106 -20.88 -9.42 11.61
CA GLY A 106 -20.71 -8.05 12.10
C GLY A 106 -21.62 -7.67 13.27
N ASP A 107 -22.65 -8.46 13.54
CA ASP A 107 -23.58 -8.26 14.65
C ASP A 107 -23.22 -9.19 15.81
N VAL A 108 -22.74 -8.59 16.91
CA VAL A 108 -22.37 -9.29 18.15
C VAL A 108 -23.59 -9.91 18.83
N GLN A 109 -24.79 -9.34 18.65
CA GLN A 109 -26.04 -9.86 19.22
C GLN A 109 -26.60 -11.03 18.40
N ALA A 110 -26.27 -11.10 17.10
CA ALA A 110 -26.68 -12.19 16.22
C ALA A 110 -25.85 -13.48 16.40
N GLY A 111 -24.79 -13.45 17.21
CA GLY A 111 -24.00 -14.61 17.61
C GLY A 111 -22.49 -14.46 17.37
N THR A 112 -21.69 -14.62 18.42
CA THR A 112 -20.23 -14.76 18.35
C THR A 112 -19.83 -16.22 18.16
N VAL A 113 -18.66 -16.45 17.57
CA VAL A 113 -18.04 -17.77 17.38
C VAL A 113 -16.67 -17.77 18.03
N HIS A 114 -16.31 -18.87 18.69
CA HIS A 114 -14.97 -19.07 19.25
C HIS A 114 -13.95 -19.24 18.12
N GLY A 115 -12.84 -18.51 18.23
CA GLY A 115 -11.71 -18.58 17.32
C GLY A 115 -10.85 -17.34 17.36
N LEU A 116 -9.53 -17.55 17.45
CA LEU A 116 -8.54 -16.51 17.29
C LEU A 116 -8.40 -16.11 15.81
N GLN A 117 -8.24 -14.82 15.56
CA GLN A 117 -7.74 -14.34 14.28
C GLN A 117 -6.26 -14.70 14.13
N PRO A 118 -5.73 -14.88 12.91
CA PRO A 118 -4.34 -15.31 12.71
C PRO A 118 -3.31 -14.45 13.44
N TRP A 119 -3.60 -13.14 13.56
CA TRP A 119 -2.80 -12.14 14.24
C TRP A 119 -3.47 -11.56 15.50
N SER A 120 -4.41 -12.27 16.12
CA SER A 120 -4.79 -12.02 17.53
C SER A 120 -3.54 -12.13 18.39
N LYS A 121 -3.37 -11.26 19.39
CA LYS A 121 -2.14 -11.11 20.18
C LYS A 121 -2.45 -11.14 21.67
N ALA A 122 -1.67 -11.91 22.44
CA ALA A 122 -1.58 -11.78 23.89
C ALA A 122 -0.12 -11.92 24.31
N GLY A 123 0.38 -10.98 25.10
CA GLY A 123 1.78 -11.02 25.53
C GLY A 123 2.18 -9.99 26.56
N ILE A 124 3.49 -9.81 26.67
CA ILE A 124 4.15 -8.78 27.48
C ILE A 124 4.71 -7.69 26.59
N LEU A 125 4.77 -6.46 27.10
CA LEU A 125 5.32 -5.31 26.39
C LEU A 125 6.12 -4.38 27.29
N ILE A 126 7.11 -3.73 26.68
CA ILE A 126 7.81 -2.54 27.15
C ILE A 126 7.53 -1.43 26.14
N LYS A 127 7.04 -0.29 26.60
CA LYS A 127 6.65 0.83 25.74
C LYS A 127 6.96 2.16 26.40
N ASP A 128 7.46 3.11 25.62
CA ASP A 128 7.79 4.48 26.04
C ASP A 128 6.70 5.09 26.95
N GLY A 129 5.43 4.97 26.57
CA GLY A 129 4.31 5.32 27.44
C GLY A 129 2.95 4.85 26.93
N ILE A 130 1.88 5.46 27.43
CA ILE A 130 0.49 5.15 27.00
C ILE A 130 0.05 5.92 25.75
N LYS A 131 0.84 6.86 25.25
CA LYS A 131 0.54 7.62 24.04
C LYS A 131 0.49 6.68 22.81
N PRO A 132 -0.60 6.67 22.02
CA PRO A 132 -0.66 5.88 20.78
C PRO A 132 0.49 6.19 19.81
N GLY A 133 1.10 5.14 19.25
CA GLY A 133 2.20 5.26 18.29
C GLY A 133 3.60 5.41 18.90
N SER A 134 3.72 5.46 20.23
CA SER A 134 5.04 5.55 20.87
C SER A 134 5.87 4.25 20.67
N PRO A 135 7.21 4.33 20.66
CA PRO A 135 8.08 3.17 20.53
C PRO A 135 7.75 2.05 21.52
N TYR A 136 7.81 0.79 21.07
CA TYR A 136 7.56 -0.37 21.92
C TYR A 136 8.31 -1.61 21.43
N ALA A 137 8.51 -2.55 22.35
CA ALA A 137 8.86 -3.93 22.04
C ALA A 137 7.96 -4.88 22.85
N ALA A 138 7.48 -5.93 22.20
CA ALA A 138 6.61 -6.94 22.80
C ALA A 138 7.11 -8.35 22.47
N VAL A 139 6.94 -9.26 23.41
CA VAL A 139 6.98 -10.71 23.17
C VAL A 139 5.57 -11.23 23.41
N LEU A 140 4.99 -11.85 22.39
CA LEU A 140 3.57 -12.19 22.38
C LEU A 140 3.31 -13.51 21.67
N ALA A 141 2.27 -14.22 22.09
CA ALA A 141 1.69 -15.31 21.31
C ALA A 141 0.71 -14.73 20.27
N THR A 142 0.60 -15.42 19.14
CA THR A 142 -0.34 -15.10 18.06
C THR A 142 -1.33 -16.23 17.83
N GLY A 143 -2.48 -15.93 17.23
CA GLY A 143 -3.53 -16.92 17.00
C GLY A 143 -3.09 -18.12 16.16
N SER A 144 -2.22 -17.90 15.16
CA SER A 144 -1.72 -19.00 14.31
C SER A 144 -0.23 -18.94 13.95
N HIS A 145 0.53 -17.95 14.43
CA HIS A 145 1.94 -17.75 14.04
C HIS A 145 2.93 -17.99 15.20
N GLY A 146 2.49 -18.66 16.27
CA GLY A 146 3.29 -18.96 17.45
C GLY A 146 3.66 -17.71 18.26
N VAL A 147 4.75 -17.80 19.02
CA VAL A 147 5.35 -16.68 19.74
C VAL A 147 6.15 -15.81 18.78
N ARG A 148 6.00 -14.50 18.89
CA ARG A 148 6.68 -13.47 18.10
C ARG A 148 7.31 -12.43 19.02
N MET A 149 8.39 -11.81 18.55
CA MET A 149 8.84 -10.53 19.07
C MET A 149 8.54 -9.44 18.04
N GLN A 150 7.68 -8.48 18.41
CA GLN A 150 7.29 -7.35 17.56
C GLN A 150 7.73 -6.05 18.19
N TYR A 151 8.21 -5.12 17.39
CA TYR A 151 8.68 -3.82 17.88
C TYR A 151 8.49 -2.72 16.84
N ASP A 152 8.30 -1.51 17.33
CA ASP A 152 8.03 -0.29 16.55
C ASP A 152 7.00 -0.50 15.43
N TYR A 153 6.02 -1.38 15.69
CA TYR A 153 4.91 -1.78 14.83
C TYR A 153 5.33 -2.55 13.55
N VAL A 154 6.38 -2.12 12.87
CA VAL A 154 6.78 -2.59 11.54
C VAL A 154 7.71 -3.81 11.54
N HIS A 155 8.24 -4.20 12.70
CA HIS A 155 9.18 -5.31 12.80
C HIS A 155 8.60 -6.52 13.53
N ASP A 156 9.00 -7.71 13.09
CA ASP A 156 8.47 -8.98 13.57
C ASP A 156 9.53 -10.09 13.46
N LEU A 157 9.79 -10.79 14.56
CA LEU A 157 10.80 -11.86 14.67
C LEU A 157 10.15 -13.15 15.19
N PRO A 158 10.42 -14.32 14.58
CA PRO A 158 9.84 -15.60 14.98
C PRO A 158 10.47 -16.13 16.27
N GLY A 159 9.61 -16.55 17.22
CA GLY A 159 9.99 -17.32 18.40
C GLY A 159 9.46 -18.75 18.35
N LEU A 160 9.05 -19.27 19.51
CA LEU A 160 8.54 -20.63 19.67
C LEU A 160 7.25 -20.88 18.88
N ALA A 161 7.20 -21.97 18.13
CA ALA A 161 6.03 -22.36 17.33
C ALA A 161 4.94 -23.09 18.16
N GLY A 162 3.75 -23.16 17.57
CA GLY A 162 2.60 -23.90 18.10
C GLY A 162 1.64 -23.03 18.93
N PRO A 163 0.45 -23.57 19.26
CA PRO A 163 -0.57 -22.84 19.99
C PRO A 163 -0.18 -22.62 21.46
N VAL A 164 -1.01 -21.86 22.17
CA VAL A 164 -0.96 -21.74 23.62
C VAL A 164 -2.22 -22.35 24.20
N SER A 165 -2.07 -23.16 25.23
CA SER A 165 -3.16 -23.80 25.96
C SER A 165 -2.67 -24.21 27.34
N ALA A 166 -3.58 -24.61 28.22
CA ALA A 166 -3.21 -25.09 29.54
C ALA A 166 -2.18 -26.25 29.51
N ALA A 167 -2.21 -27.09 28.47
CA ALA A 167 -1.26 -28.18 28.26
C ALA A 167 0.09 -27.72 27.64
N THR A 168 0.11 -26.57 26.97
CA THR A 168 1.29 -26.01 26.29
C THR A 168 1.47 -24.52 26.61
N PRO A 169 1.70 -24.17 27.90
CA PRO A 169 1.85 -22.78 28.31
C PRO A 169 3.11 -22.17 27.68
N ARG A 170 3.12 -20.85 27.51
CA ARG A 170 4.28 -20.11 26.98
C ARG A 170 4.82 -19.16 28.03
N TRP A 171 6.11 -19.27 28.31
CA TRP A 171 6.83 -18.33 29.15
C TRP A 171 7.47 -17.26 28.27
N LEU A 172 7.18 -16.01 28.59
CA LEU A 172 7.62 -14.84 27.82
C LEU A 172 8.46 -13.96 28.74
N ARG A 173 9.57 -13.41 28.20
CA ARG A 173 10.41 -12.45 28.94
C ARG A 173 10.88 -11.32 28.04
N LEU A 174 10.86 -10.11 28.59
CA LEU A 174 11.49 -8.93 28.02
C LEU A 174 12.49 -8.38 29.05
N VAL A 175 13.72 -8.12 28.61
CA VAL A 175 14.78 -7.52 29.42
C VAL A 175 15.22 -6.21 28.79
N ARG A 176 15.23 -5.13 29.58
CA ARG A 176 15.72 -3.82 29.19
C ARG A 176 17.10 -3.57 29.79
N THR A 177 18.00 -3.06 28.95
CA THR A 177 19.30 -2.50 29.36
C THR A 177 19.57 -1.24 28.55
N GLY A 178 19.39 -0.07 29.17
CA GLY A 178 19.40 1.22 28.51
C GLY A 178 18.28 1.34 27.48
N ASP A 179 18.65 1.49 26.21
CA ASP A 179 17.76 1.54 25.05
C ASP A 179 17.68 0.20 24.30
N VAL A 180 18.30 -0.85 24.83
CA VAL A 180 18.31 -2.19 24.26
C VAL A 180 17.28 -3.07 24.96
N ILE A 181 16.42 -3.71 24.16
CA ILE A 181 15.43 -4.68 24.62
C ILE A 181 15.75 -6.06 24.05
N THR A 182 15.87 -7.06 24.92
CA THR A 182 16.01 -8.47 24.53
C THR A 182 14.74 -9.23 24.85
N GLY A 183 14.14 -9.84 23.83
CA GLY A 183 12.98 -10.72 23.95
C GLY A 183 13.40 -12.19 24.02
N LEU A 184 12.82 -12.94 24.96
CA LEU A 184 13.06 -14.36 25.14
C LEU A 184 11.73 -15.12 25.30
N ASN A 185 11.74 -16.40 24.91
CA ASN A 185 10.64 -17.32 25.20
C ASN A 185 11.15 -18.63 25.81
N SER A 186 10.25 -19.35 26.47
CA SER A 186 10.49 -20.69 26.99
C SER A 186 9.20 -21.53 26.99
N ALA A 187 9.35 -22.85 26.84
CA ALA A 187 8.24 -23.80 26.96
C ALA A 187 8.00 -24.24 28.42
N ASP A 188 9.04 -24.24 29.25
CA ASP A 188 9.05 -24.81 30.60
C ASP A 188 9.32 -23.76 31.69
N GLY A 189 9.79 -22.58 31.32
CA GLY A 189 10.20 -21.50 32.24
C GLY A 189 11.63 -21.64 32.76
N ALA A 190 12.31 -22.74 32.42
CA ALA A 190 13.67 -23.05 32.86
C ALA A 190 14.69 -22.80 31.75
N MET A 191 14.44 -23.32 30.53
CA MET A 191 15.31 -23.13 29.38
C MET A 191 14.80 -21.97 28.52
N TRP A 192 15.59 -20.91 28.44
CA TRP A 192 15.23 -19.68 27.73
C TRP A 192 15.99 -19.57 26.41
N THR A 193 15.24 -19.28 25.35
CA THR A 193 15.80 -18.99 24.02
C THR A 193 15.56 -17.53 23.69
N ALA A 194 16.61 -16.81 23.29
CA ALA A 194 16.48 -15.45 22.79
C ALA A 194 15.76 -15.45 21.43
N ILE A 195 14.73 -14.63 21.29
CA ILE A 195 14.05 -14.35 20.01
C ILE A 195 14.83 -13.30 19.24
N GLY A 196 15.27 -12.26 19.93
CA GLY A 196 16.03 -11.17 19.35
C GLY A 196 16.39 -10.09 20.37
N THR A 197 17.34 -9.25 19.97
CA THR A 197 17.77 -8.06 20.71
C THR A 197 17.65 -6.86 19.78
N VAL A 198 16.95 -5.83 20.24
CA VAL A 198 16.61 -4.65 19.43
C VAL A 198 16.94 -3.39 20.20
N ARG A 199 17.24 -2.30 19.48
CA ARG A 199 17.51 -0.99 20.07
C ARG A 199 16.36 -0.06 19.73
N LEU A 200 15.66 0.44 20.75
CA LEU A 200 14.57 1.41 20.59
C LEU A 200 15.14 2.82 20.75
N ALA A 201 15.20 3.60 19.66
CA ALA A 201 15.79 4.93 19.71
C ALA A 201 15.02 5.84 20.68
N ASN A 202 15.77 6.60 21.50
CA ASN A 202 15.23 7.60 22.45
C ASN A 202 14.26 7.03 23.49
N LEU A 203 14.42 5.78 23.91
CA LEU A 203 13.60 5.19 24.96
C LEU A 203 13.77 5.97 26.29
N PRO A 204 12.71 6.53 26.89
CA PRO A 204 12.82 7.34 28.09
C PRO A 204 13.24 6.52 29.32
N HIS A 205 13.82 7.16 30.33
CA HIS A 205 14.22 6.49 31.57
C HIS A 205 13.02 5.79 32.25
N ASP A 206 11.91 6.52 32.39
CA ASP A 206 10.66 6.00 32.93
C ASP A 206 9.72 5.61 31.79
N LEU A 207 9.18 4.40 31.85
CA LEU A 207 8.33 3.86 30.79
C LEU A 207 7.26 2.89 31.34
N VAL A 208 6.47 2.33 30.44
CA VAL A 208 5.38 1.39 30.75
C VAL A 208 5.81 -0.06 30.47
N ILE A 209 5.57 -0.94 31.44
CA ILE A 209 5.79 -2.39 31.33
C ILE A 209 4.53 -3.15 31.76
N GLY A 210 4.14 -4.19 31.03
CA GLY A 210 2.91 -4.90 31.37
C GLY A 210 2.51 -6.03 30.43
N VAL A 211 1.30 -6.54 30.64
CA VAL A 211 0.63 -7.55 29.82
C VAL A 211 -0.48 -6.91 28.98
N PHE A 212 -0.73 -7.45 27.80
CA PHE A 212 -1.75 -6.92 26.89
C PHE A 212 -2.44 -8.00 26.07
N ALA A 213 -3.60 -7.65 25.54
CA ALA A 213 -4.28 -8.39 24.48
C ALA A 213 -4.81 -7.43 23.40
N ALA A 214 -4.83 -7.91 22.16
CA ALA A 214 -5.38 -7.20 21.00
C ALA A 214 -5.85 -8.22 19.96
N SER A 215 -6.87 -7.90 19.17
CA SER A 215 -7.37 -8.78 18.11
C SER A 215 -7.82 -7.98 16.89
N PRO A 216 -7.16 -8.16 15.72
CA PRO A 216 -7.52 -7.44 14.50
C PRO A 216 -8.93 -7.85 14.04
N GLN A 217 -9.56 -6.98 13.25
CA GLN A 217 -10.92 -7.25 12.75
C GLN A 217 -10.95 -8.54 11.92
N TYR A 218 -12.06 -9.27 12.03
CA TYR A 218 -12.35 -10.38 11.15
C TYR A 218 -12.85 -9.79 9.84
N GLU A 219 -12.25 -10.19 8.73
CA GLU A 219 -12.69 -9.78 7.41
C GLU A 219 -12.58 -10.94 6.41
N VAL A 220 -13.67 -11.18 5.70
CA VAL A 220 -13.73 -12.10 4.57
C VAL A 220 -14.21 -11.35 3.35
N ILE A 221 -13.30 -11.23 2.39
CA ILE A 221 -13.59 -10.61 1.11
C ILE A 221 -13.82 -11.68 0.06
N LYS A 222 -14.98 -11.62 -0.60
CA LYS A 222 -15.32 -12.42 -1.78
C LYS A 222 -15.39 -11.49 -2.98
N SER A 223 -14.44 -11.64 -3.89
CA SER A 223 -14.46 -10.96 -5.19
C SER A 223 -15.06 -11.89 -6.25
N SER A 224 -16.10 -11.43 -6.93
CA SER A 224 -16.69 -12.09 -8.10
C SER A 224 -16.65 -11.16 -9.31
N PHE A 225 -17.06 -11.66 -10.48
CA PHE A 225 -17.20 -10.77 -11.63
C PHE A 225 -18.27 -9.70 -11.34
N GLY A 226 -17.93 -8.44 -11.57
CA GLY A 226 -18.85 -7.31 -11.39
C GLY A 226 -19.00 -6.79 -9.95
N GLY A 227 -18.18 -7.26 -9.00
CA GLY A 227 -18.17 -6.66 -7.66
C GLY A 227 -17.40 -7.45 -6.60
N THR A 228 -17.12 -6.76 -5.50
CA THR A 228 -16.49 -7.33 -4.31
C THR A 228 -17.41 -7.15 -3.11
N ARG A 229 -17.62 -8.23 -2.35
CA ARG A 229 -18.35 -8.21 -1.08
C ARG A 229 -17.36 -8.45 0.05
N SER A 230 -17.27 -7.51 0.99
CA SER A 230 -16.60 -7.72 2.27
C SER A 230 -17.65 -8.00 3.34
N ASN A 231 -17.45 -9.07 4.09
CA ASN A 231 -18.16 -9.33 5.34
C ASN A 231 -17.10 -9.34 6.44
N GLY A 232 -17.34 -8.60 7.52
CA GLY A 232 -16.42 -8.56 8.64
C GLY A 232 -17.14 -8.29 9.94
N GLY A 233 -16.40 -8.35 11.03
CA GLY A 233 -16.95 -8.06 12.34
C GLY A 233 -15.89 -7.87 13.42
N PRO A 234 -16.33 -7.34 14.57
CA PRO A 234 -15.46 -7.16 15.73
C PRO A 234 -14.95 -8.51 16.23
N THR A 235 -13.76 -8.48 16.82
CA THR A 235 -13.10 -9.66 17.40
C THR A 235 -12.49 -9.30 18.75
N THR A 236 -12.32 -10.32 19.58
CA THR A 236 -11.61 -10.24 20.86
C THR A 236 -10.59 -11.36 20.95
N ALA A 237 -9.54 -11.11 21.70
CA ALA A 237 -8.61 -12.13 22.15
C ALA A 237 -8.42 -12.00 23.66
N THR A 238 -8.44 -13.14 24.35
CA THR A 238 -8.34 -13.27 25.79
C THR A 238 -7.10 -14.08 26.13
N GLY A 239 -6.14 -13.45 26.82
CA GLY A 239 -4.97 -14.14 27.37
C GLY A 239 -5.08 -14.30 28.87
N THR A 240 -4.78 -15.49 29.38
CA THR A 240 -4.71 -15.78 30.82
C THR A 240 -3.25 -15.89 31.25
N PHE A 241 -2.82 -14.96 32.10
CA PHE A 241 -1.46 -14.87 32.59
C PHE A 241 -1.37 -15.22 34.07
N ASP A 242 -0.31 -15.93 34.43
CA ASP A 242 0.12 -16.10 35.82
C ASP A 242 1.63 -15.92 35.98
N ARG A 243 2.09 -15.95 37.24
CA ARG A 243 3.49 -15.82 37.64
C ARG A 243 4.16 -14.59 36.99
N ILE A 244 3.46 -13.47 37.00
CA ILE A 244 3.98 -12.21 36.46
C ILE A 244 5.02 -11.68 37.44
N ALA A 245 6.28 -11.67 37.01
CA ALA A 245 7.42 -11.23 37.80
C ALA A 245 8.09 -10.02 37.13
N LEU A 246 8.35 -8.99 37.93
CA LEU A 246 9.07 -7.79 37.52
C LEU A 246 10.42 -7.73 38.23
N THR A 247 11.45 -7.25 37.51
CA THR A 247 12.74 -6.86 38.10
C THR A 247 13.05 -5.42 37.73
N GLY A 248 13.84 -4.74 38.55
CA GLY A 248 14.14 -3.31 38.41
C GLY A 248 13.29 -2.43 39.34
N GLN A 249 13.41 -1.12 39.18
CA GLN A 249 12.67 -0.14 39.99
C GLN A 249 11.27 0.09 39.40
N THR A 250 10.24 -0.51 40.00
CA THR A 250 8.84 -0.33 39.57
C THR A 250 8.04 0.47 40.58
N SER A 251 7.17 1.36 40.11
CA SER A 251 6.33 2.22 40.97
C SER A 251 4.83 2.05 40.66
N GLY A 252 4.00 2.37 41.67
CA GLY A 252 2.53 2.27 41.62
C GLY A 252 2.01 0.83 41.67
N ASP A 253 0.71 0.66 41.89
CA ASP A 253 0.02 -0.62 41.70
C ASP A 253 -0.24 -0.90 40.22
N TRP A 254 -0.67 -2.12 39.90
CA TRP A 254 -1.10 -2.46 38.55
C TRP A 254 -2.27 -1.56 38.14
N THR A 255 -2.09 -0.83 37.04
CA THR A 255 -3.18 -0.06 36.42
C THR A 255 -3.98 -1.01 35.54
N VAL A 256 -5.23 -1.28 35.95
CA VAL A 256 -6.15 -2.20 35.28
C VAL A 256 -7.21 -1.39 34.51
N PRO A 257 -7.38 -1.62 33.19
CA PRO A 257 -8.41 -0.95 32.43
C PRO A 257 -9.80 -1.47 32.83
N PRO A 258 -10.83 -0.61 32.81
CA PRO A 258 -12.20 -1.02 33.12
C PRO A 258 -12.68 -2.12 32.15
N THR A 259 -13.56 -2.99 32.63
CA THR A 259 -14.18 -4.04 31.82
C THR A 259 -15.41 -3.48 31.10
N TYR A 260 -15.40 -3.54 29.77
CA TYR A 260 -16.47 -3.14 28.88
C TYR A 260 -17.19 -4.37 28.34
N THR A 261 -18.48 -4.49 28.62
CA THR A 261 -19.34 -5.56 28.11
C THR A 261 -20.26 -5.01 27.03
N GLY A 262 -19.77 -4.83 25.81
CA GLY A 262 -20.57 -4.69 24.58
C GLY A 262 -21.50 -3.46 24.40
N SER A 263 -21.70 -2.60 25.40
CA SER A 263 -22.43 -1.33 25.27
C SER A 263 -21.89 -0.29 26.25
N GLY A 264 -21.90 0.98 25.85
CA GLY A 264 -21.50 2.07 26.75
C GLY A 264 -22.47 2.23 27.93
N PRO A 265 -22.07 2.93 29.01
CA PRO A 265 -22.91 3.14 30.20
C PRO A 265 -24.32 3.70 29.90
N ASP A 266 -24.45 4.44 28.80
CA ASP A 266 -25.68 5.14 28.39
C ASP A 266 -26.44 4.42 27.25
N GLY A 267 -26.11 3.17 26.94
CA GLY A 267 -26.68 2.45 25.79
C GLY A 267 -26.24 3.00 24.42
N GLN A 268 -25.35 4.00 24.40
CA GLN A 268 -24.71 4.50 23.19
C GLN A 268 -23.63 3.53 22.69
N PRO A 269 -23.49 3.32 21.38
CA PRO A 269 -22.39 2.55 20.82
C PRO A 269 -21.05 3.21 21.17
N LEU A 270 -20.16 2.44 21.81
CA LEU A 270 -18.83 2.92 22.19
C LEU A 270 -18.03 3.27 20.93
N ARG A 271 -17.58 4.51 20.83
CA ARG A 271 -16.91 5.00 19.63
C ARG A 271 -15.51 4.39 19.48
N PRO A 272 -15.12 3.99 18.25
CA PRO A 272 -13.76 3.63 17.91
C PRO A 272 -12.87 4.88 17.80
N GLN A 273 -11.63 4.79 18.30
CA GLN A 273 -10.56 5.53 17.64
C GLN A 273 -10.23 4.73 16.37
N GLY A 274 -10.97 4.96 15.28
CA GLY A 274 -10.54 4.55 13.94
C GLY A 274 -11.37 3.56 13.10
N GLY A 275 -12.70 3.36 13.30
CA GLY A 275 -13.52 2.63 12.30
C GLY A 275 -14.96 2.30 12.71
N ASP A 276 -15.95 2.58 11.86
CA ASP A 276 -17.41 2.68 12.14
C ASP A 276 -18.19 1.42 12.63
N GLY A 277 -17.65 0.63 13.55
CA GLY A 277 -18.30 -0.57 14.11
C GLY A 277 -18.53 -0.56 15.63
N PRO A 278 -19.46 -1.37 16.17
CA PRO A 278 -19.60 -1.59 17.60
C PRO A 278 -18.30 -2.17 18.18
N LYS A 279 -17.80 -1.59 19.29
CA LYS A 279 -16.61 -2.11 19.98
C LYS A 279 -16.88 -3.48 20.59
N ALA A 280 -15.94 -4.39 20.38
CA ALA A 280 -15.95 -5.68 21.05
C ALA A 280 -15.71 -5.50 22.58
N PRO A 281 -16.20 -6.42 23.42
CA PRO A 281 -15.94 -6.36 24.85
C PRO A 281 -14.43 -6.43 25.14
N THR A 282 -13.96 -5.59 26.05
CA THR A 282 -12.53 -5.48 26.41
C THR A 282 -12.38 -5.24 27.90
N GLY A 283 -11.23 -5.59 28.48
CA GLY A 283 -10.99 -5.36 29.90
C GLY A 283 -9.94 -6.29 30.46
N ALA A 284 -9.67 -6.15 31.75
CA ALA A 284 -8.84 -7.09 32.46
C ALA A 284 -9.36 -7.32 33.88
N VAL A 285 -9.16 -8.53 34.37
CA VAL A 285 -9.53 -8.94 35.72
C VAL A 285 -8.32 -9.64 36.35
N GLN A 286 -8.04 -9.35 37.62
CA GLN A 286 -6.98 -10.02 38.36
C GLN A 286 -7.29 -11.52 38.48
N HIS A 287 -6.27 -12.35 38.28
CA HIS A 287 -6.37 -13.81 38.27
C HIS A 287 -5.36 -14.41 39.26
N GLY A 288 -5.86 -14.86 40.41
CA GLY A 288 -5.00 -15.27 41.52
C GLY A 288 -4.24 -14.08 42.15
N SER A 289 -3.16 -14.36 42.88
CA SER A 289 -2.32 -13.33 43.49
C SER A 289 -1.52 -12.52 42.47
N ASP A 290 -0.99 -13.20 41.44
CA ASP A 290 0.10 -12.67 40.59
C ASP A 290 -0.18 -12.83 39.08
N GLY A 291 -1.45 -12.76 38.68
CA GLY A 291 -1.90 -13.00 37.30
C GLY A 291 -3.06 -12.10 36.87
N PHE A 292 -3.36 -12.13 35.57
CA PHE A 292 -4.46 -11.39 34.95
C PHE A 292 -5.10 -12.21 33.83
N VAL A 293 -6.43 -12.17 33.73
CA VAL A 293 -7.14 -12.47 32.49
C VAL A 293 -7.38 -11.15 31.78
N ILE A 294 -6.88 -11.02 30.55
CA ILE A 294 -6.97 -9.79 29.77
C ILE A 294 -7.61 -10.07 28.41
N THR A 295 -8.68 -9.34 28.13
CA THR A 295 -9.43 -9.41 26.88
C THR A 295 -9.28 -8.11 26.12
N GLY A 296 -8.84 -8.19 24.86
CA GLY A 296 -8.61 -7.02 24.02
C GLY A 296 -9.10 -7.18 22.60
N SER A 297 -9.48 -6.05 22.01
CA SER A 297 -9.80 -5.88 20.58
C SER A 297 -8.85 -4.85 19.98
N GLY A 298 -8.86 -4.71 18.66
CA GLY A 298 -8.01 -3.76 17.95
C GLY A 298 -6.67 -4.38 17.57
N ASN A 299 -5.68 -3.57 17.17
CA ASN A 299 -4.40 -4.09 16.73
C ASN A 299 -3.24 -3.21 17.20
N ILE A 300 -2.07 -3.82 17.37
CA ILE A 300 -0.80 -3.13 17.56
C ILE A 300 0.14 -3.51 16.41
N ALA A 301 0.04 -2.80 15.29
CA ALA A 301 0.69 -3.16 14.03
C ALA A 301 0.78 -1.94 13.07
N PRO A 302 1.49 -2.04 11.93
CA PRO A 302 1.43 -1.03 10.89
C PRO A 302 0.00 -0.98 10.34
N MET A 303 -0.50 0.22 10.03
CA MET A 303 -1.82 0.35 9.46
C MET A 303 -1.81 -0.10 8.00
N ALA A 304 -2.62 -1.08 7.64
CA ALA A 304 -2.82 -1.43 6.25
C ALA A 304 -3.76 -0.42 5.57
N VAL A 305 -3.56 -0.19 4.27
CA VAL A 305 -4.42 0.72 3.48
C VAL A 305 -5.88 0.25 3.44
N SER A 306 -6.14 -1.04 3.61
CA SER A 306 -7.50 -1.59 3.70
C SER A 306 -8.17 -1.40 5.06
N GLU A 307 -7.43 -1.06 6.13
CA GLU A 307 -7.94 -0.93 7.51
C GLU A 307 -8.39 0.51 7.86
N GLY A 308 -8.39 1.46 6.91
CA GLY A 308 -8.78 2.85 7.19
C GLY A 308 -9.26 3.65 5.99
N SER A 309 -9.90 4.80 6.27
CA SER A 309 -10.46 5.71 5.24
C SER A 309 -9.42 6.62 4.56
N GLY A 310 -8.13 6.33 4.74
CA GLY A 310 -7.02 7.12 4.23
C GLY A 310 -6.88 7.05 2.71
N LYS A 311 -6.18 8.03 2.16
CA LYS A 311 -5.81 8.06 0.74
C LYS A 311 -4.34 7.72 0.56
N THR A 312 -3.99 7.09 -0.54
CA THR A 312 -2.59 6.85 -0.91
C THR A 312 -2.12 7.91 -1.89
N VAL A 313 -0.83 8.20 -1.95
CA VAL A 313 -0.30 9.14 -2.96
C VAL A 313 -0.59 8.67 -4.40
N GLU A 314 -0.80 7.36 -4.59
CA GLU A 314 -1.24 6.78 -5.86
C GLU A 314 -2.62 7.29 -6.31
N SER A 315 -3.55 7.60 -5.38
CA SER A 315 -4.89 8.10 -5.72
C SER A 315 -4.83 9.37 -6.58
N ALA A 316 -3.83 10.21 -6.36
CA ALA A 316 -3.57 11.43 -7.12
C ALA A 316 -3.34 11.18 -8.62
N LEU A 317 -2.93 9.97 -8.98
CA LEU A 317 -2.60 9.56 -10.33
C LEU A 317 -3.69 8.70 -10.98
N ALA A 318 -4.89 8.65 -10.39
CA ALA A 318 -6.04 7.97 -10.98
C ALA A 318 -6.30 8.41 -12.43
N GLY A 319 -6.04 9.66 -12.80
CA GLY A 319 -6.19 10.16 -14.17
C GLY A 319 -5.11 9.70 -15.18
N THR A 320 -4.08 8.97 -14.75
CA THR A 320 -2.98 8.54 -15.64
C THR A 320 -3.48 7.71 -16.81
N PHE A 321 -4.48 6.83 -16.61
CA PHE A 321 -5.00 6.00 -17.70
C PHE A 321 -5.62 6.85 -18.83
N ALA A 322 -6.30 7.96 -18.50
CA ALA A 322 -6.89 8.85 -19.49
C ALA A 322 -5.82 9.67 -20.23
N GLY A 323 -4.82 10.17 -19.50
CA GLY A 323 -3.66 10.82 -20.11
C GLY A 323 -2.88 9.87 -21.02
N LEU A 324 -2.77 8.60 -20.62
CA LEU A 324 -2.16 7.54 -21.41
C LEU A 324 -2.92 7.29 -22.72
N ILE A 325 -4.26 7.28 -22.71
CA ILE A 325 -5.05 7.18 -23.96
C ILE A 325 -4.71 8.33 -24.91
N ALA A 326 -4.65 9.57 -24.41
CA ALA A 326 -4.30 10.73 -25.23
C ALA A 326 -2.89 10.60 -25.84
N VAL A 327 -1.91 10.15 -25.05
CA VAL A 327 -0.54 9.86 -25.53
C VAL A 327 -0.52 8.75 -26.58
N ILE A 328 -1.25 7.65 -26.36
CA ILE A 328 -1.37 6.55 -27.33
C ILE A 328 -1.93 7.06 -28.66
N VAL A 329 -2.97 7.90 -28.62
CA VAL A 329 -3.58 8.50 -29.82
C VAL A 329 -2.56 9.35 -30.56
N VAL A 330 -1.86 10.27 -29.89
CA VAL A 330 -0.84 11.12 -30.52
C VAL A 330 0.26 10.26 -31.15
N ALA A 331 0.82 9.33 -30.39
CA ALA A 331 1.93 8.49 -30.82
C ALA A 331 1.56 7.59 -32.02
N ALA A 332 0.42 6.91 -32.00
CA ALA A 332 -0.03 6.07 -33.11
C ALA A 332 -0.38 6.89 -34.37
N LEU A 333 -0.96 8.10 -34.19
CA LEU A 333 -1.30 8.99 -35.30
C LEU A 333 -0.08 9.60 -35.97
N THR A 334 1.04 9.77 -35.27
CA THR A 334 2.26 10.32 -35.89
C THR A 334 2.72 9.50 -37.10
N MET A 335 2.67 8.16 -37.00
CA MET A 335 3.04 7.28 -38.10
C MET A 335 1.87 7.02 -39.04
N THR A 336 0.68 6.73 -38.52
CA THR A 336 -0.46 6.35 -39.36
C THR A 336 -1.00 7.50 -40.21
N ALA A 337 -0.84 8.77 -39.77
CA ALA A 337 -1.20 9.92 -40.58
C ALA A 337 -0.26 10.13 -41.78
N GLU A 338 1.01 9.72 -41.68
CA GLU A 338 1.97 9.76 -42.80
C GLU A 338 1.62 8.72 -43.86
N TYR A 339 1.25 7.50 -43.44
CA TYR A 339 0.73 6.48 -44.35
C TYR A 339 -0.55 6.96 -45.04
N ARG A 340 -1.49 7.54 -44.30
CA ARG A 340 -2.77 8.00 -44.86
C ARG A 340 -2.61 9.10 -45.90
N ARG A 341 -1.63 10.00 -45.74
CA ARG A 341 -1.40 11.13 -46.65
C ARG A 341 -0.31 10.86 -47.69
N GLY A 342 0.26 9.66 -47.74
CA GLY A 342 1.38 9.32 -48.63
C GLY A 342 2.71 10.01 -48.30
N LEU A 343 2.80 10.77 -47.21
CA LEU A 343 3.98 11.54 -46.79
C LEU A 343 5.14 10.65 -46.32
N ILE A 344 4.89 9.35 -46.12
CA ILE A 344 5.96 8.42 -45.77
C ILE A 344 6.95 8.24 -46.92
N ARG A 345 6.50 8.34 -48.18
CA ARG A 345 7.38 8.24 -49.35
C ARG A 345 8.36 9.40 -49.42
N THR A 346 7.90 10.62 -49.15
CA THR A 346 8.76 11.81 -49.13
C THR A 346 9.74 11.78 -47.96
N SER A 347 9.29 11.31 -46.79
CA SER A 347 10.15 11.17 -45.60
C SER A 347 11.25 10.12 -45.80
N LEU A 348 10.93 9.01 -46.48
CA LEU A 348 11.91 7.97 -46.81
C LEU A 348 12.81 8.33 -47.99
N ALA A 349 12.35 9.16 -48.92
CA ALA A 349 13.18 9.71 -49.99
C ALA A 349 14.23 10.69 -49.45
N ALA A 350 13.85 11.49 -48.44
CA ALA A 350 14.77 12.42 -47.78
C ALA A 350 15.78 11.73 -46.84
N SER A 351 15.44 10.57 -46.26
CA SER A 351 16.35 9.80 -45.39
C SER A 351 16.33 8.31 -45.76
N PRO A 352 17.26 7.83 -46.61
CA PRO A 352 17.25 6.47 -47.12
C PRO A 352 17.46 5.39 -46.04
N ARG A 353 17.97 5.75 -44.86
CA ARG A 353 18.14 4.84 -43.72
C ARG A 353 16.84 4.72 -42.91
N ARG A 354 15.88 3.93 -43.43
CA ARG A 354 14.52 3.75 -42.88
C ARG A 354 14.48 3.49 -41.36
N GLY A 355 15.44 2.74 -40.84
CA GLY A 355 15.56 2.45 -39.40
C GLY A 355 15.90 3.65 -38.52
N ARG A 356 16.70 4.60 -39.02
CA ARG A 356 17.09 5.80 -38.26
C ARG A 356 15.93 6.78 -38.09
N LEU A 357 15.04 6.86 -39.08
CA LEU A 357 13.83 7.67 -38.99
C LEU A 357 12.90 7.16 -37.88
N LEU A 358 12.66 5.83 -37.83
CA LEU A 358 11.83 5.23 -36.79
C LEU A 358 12.43 5.44 -35.39
N ALA A 359 13.76 5.33 -35.26
CA ALA A 359 14.47 5.64 -34.01
C ALA A 359 14.33 7.11 -33.63
N ALA A 360 14.49 8.05 -34.56
CA ALA A 360 14.32 9.48 -34.28
C ALA A 360 12.90 9.81 -33.81
N LYS A 361 11.88 9.26 -34.46
CA LYS A 361 10.47 9.38 -34.02
C LYS A 361 10.26 8.82 -32.62
N ALA A 362 10.78 7.62 -32.34
CA ALA A 362 10.66 6.99 -31.03
C ALA A 362 11.34 7.83 -29.93
N THR A 363 12.53 8.37 -30.19
CA THR A 363 13.24 9.25 -29.26
C THR A 363 12.47 10.54 -28.99
N VAL A 364 11.96 11.21 -30.05
CA VAL A 364 11.19 12.46 -29.91
C VAL A 364 9.88 12.23 -29.17
N LEU A 365 9.11 11.20 -29.54
CA LEU A 365 7.83 10.91 -28.92
C LEU A 365 7.99 10.38 -27.50
N GLY A 366 8.94 9.47 -27.27
CA GLY A 366 9.27 8.99 -25.93
C GLY A 366 9.69 10.13 -25.02
N GLY A 367 10.59 11.02 -25.48
CA GLY A 367 11.02 12.19 -24.73
C GLY A 367 9.89 13.19 -24.46
N ALA A 368 9.05 13.49 -25.46
CA ALA A 368 7.91 14.38 -25.29
C ALA A 368 6.89 13.80 -24.29
N SER A 369 6.53 12.52 -24.42
CA SER A 369 5.62 11.83 -23.51
C SER A 369 6.19 11.68 -22.10
N PHE A 370 7.51 11.52 -21.96
CA PHE A 370 8.18 11.57 -20.66
C PHE A 370 7.99 12.94 -20.00
N VAL A 371 8.29 14.03 -20.72
CA VAL A 371 8.11 15.39 -20.18
C VAL A 371 6.65 15.68 -19.85
N THR A 372 5.72 15.25 -20.71
CA THR A 372 4.27 15.35 -20.46
C THR A 372 3.87 14.62 -19.19
N GLY A 373 4.31 13.37 -19.02
CA GLY A 373 4.00 12.58 -17.83
C GLY A 373 4.65 13.12 -16.56
N LEU A 374 5.88 13.62 -16.67
CA LEU A 374 6.61 14.23 -15.57
C LEU A 374 5.88 15.49 -15.08
N ALA A 375 5.50 16.38 -16.00
CA ALA A 375 4.74 17.59 -15.68
C ALA A 375 3.37 17.23 -15.08
N ALA A 376 2.65 16.29 -15.67
CA ALA A 376 1.35 15.87 -15.18
C ALA A 376 1.43 15.30 -13.76
N ALA A 377 2.35 14.37 -13.49
CA ALA A 377 2.49 13.74 -12.18
C ALA A 377 3.05 14.72 -11.12
N ALA A 378 4.03 15.55 -11.49
CA ALA A 378 4.61 16.56 -10.59
C ALA A 378 3.59 17.62 -10.17
N ILE A 379 2.55 17.88 -10.97
CA ILE A 379 1.45 18.79 -10.61
C ILE A 379 0.34 18.02 -9.89
N ALA A 380 -0.09 16.86 -10.41
CA ALA A 380 -1.21 16.10 -9.87
C ALA A 380 -0.97 15.67 -8.42
N VAL A 381 0.21 15.10 -8.10
CA VAL A 381 0.53 14.61 -6.76
C VAL A 381 0.37 15.69 -5.67
N PRO A 382 1.05 16.84 -5.72
CA PRO A 382 0.88 17.88 -4.70
C PRO A 382 -0.51 18.52 -4.74
N SER A 383 -1.13 18.68 -5.91
CA SER A 383 -2.43 19.36 -6.01
C SER A 383 -3.56 18.52 -5.41
N VAL A 384 -3.58 17.21 -5.71
CA VAL A 384 -4.56 16.27 -5.17
C VAL A 384 -4.36 16.06 -3.67
N THR A 385 -3.12 15.81 -3.23
CA THR A 385 -2.83 15.62 -1.80
C THR A 385 -3.13 16.87 -0.97
N ALA A 386 -2.83 18.07 -1.48
CA ALA A 386 -3.22 19.31 -0.81
C ALA A 386 -4.75 19.43 -0.68
N LEU A 387 -5.50 19.08 -1.73
CA LEU A 387 -6.97 19.10 -1.68
C LEU A 387 -7.54 18.04 -0.73
N GLU A 388 -6.95 16.85 -0.67
CA GLU A 388 -7.32 15.81 0.30
C GLU A 388 -7.10 16.30 1.74
N HIS A 389 -5.95 16.90 2.04
CA HIS A 389 -5.68 17.50 3.35
C HIS A 389 -6.65 18.64 3.68
N HIS A 390 -6.97 19.52 2.72
CA HIS A 390 -7.97 20.57 2.91
C HIS A 390 -9.38 20.02 3.21
N LYS A 391 -9.70 18.85 2.67
CA LYS A 391 -10.95 18.13 2.98
C LYS A 391 -10.88 17.30 4.27
N GLY A 392 -9.77 17.37 5.00
CA GLY A 392 -9.55 16.62 6.23
C GLY A 392 -9.34 15.12 6.03
N LEU A 393 -9.05 14.67 4.80
CA LEU A 393 -8.62 13.29 4.52
C LEU A 393 -7.12 13.19 4.81
N TYR A 394 -6.72 12.16 5.53
CA TYR A 394 -5.30 11.87 5.72
C TYR A 394 -4.76 11.09 4.51
N VAL A 395 -3.50 11.37 4.17
CA VAL A 395 -2.76 10.66 3.12
C VAL A 395 -1.68 9.80 3.77
N PHE A 396 -1.65 8.51 3.46
CA PHE A 396 -0.65 7.58 3.96
C PHE A 396 0.76 8.05 3.61
N HIS A 397 1.68 7.85 4.56
CA HIS A 397 3.07 8.20 4.40
C HIS A 397 3.69 7.46 3.21
N ALA A 398 4.25 8.22 2.28
CA ALA A 398 5.15 7.73 1.24
C ALA A 398 6.51 8.39 1.41
N SER A 399 7.58 7.59 1.46
CA SER A 399 8.95 8.10 1.56
C SER A 399 9.30 9.01 0.38
N ALA A 400 10.25 9.92 0.56
CA ALA A 400 10.69 10.81 -0.52
C ALA A 400 11.12 10.04 -1.79
N GLY A 401 11.83 8.92 -1.61
CA GLY A 401 12.20 8.04 -2.71
C GLY A 401 10.99 7.41 -3.42
N ALA A 402 9.94 7.03 -2.67
CA ALA A 402 8.70 6.55 -3.27
C ALA A 402 7.98 7.66 -4.07
N GLN A 403 7.89 8.87 -3.54
CA GLN A 403 7.27 10.01 -4.24
C GLN A 403 8.01 10.35 -5.55
N ILE A 404 9.35 10.41 -5.52
CA ILE A 404 10.17 10.63 -6.73
C ILE A 404 9.96 9.50 -7.74
N ARG A 405 9.98 8.24 -7.28
CA ARG A 405 9.73 7.07 -8.14
C ARG A 405 8.37 7.16 -8.82
N ILE A 406 7.32 7.54 -8.10
CA ILE A 406 5.97 7.62 -8.66
C ILE A 406 5.91 8.64 -9.79
N VAL A 407 6.51 9.82 -9.60
CA VAL A 407 6.53 10.90 -10.59
C VAL A 407 7.36 10.50 -11.82
N VAL A 408 8.61 10.05 -11.62
CA VAL A 408 9.51 9.64 -12.72
C VAL A 408 9.03 8.35 -13.40
N GLY A 409 8.50 7.41 -12.62
CA GLY A 409 7.98 6.15 -13.12
C GLY A 409 6.72 6.32 -13.97
N THR A 410 5.83 7.25 -13.59
CA THR A 410 4.66 7.60 -14.42
C THR A 410 5.09 8.23 -15.74
N ALA A 411 6.09 9.11 -15.71
CA ALA A 411 6.69 9.66 -16.92
C ALA A 411 7.30 8.58 -17.82
N ALA A 412 8.02 7.62 -17.23
CA ALA A 412 8.61 6.50 -17.95
C ALA A 412 7.54 5.57 -18.55
N LEU A 413 6.46 5.29 -17.82
CA LEU A 413 5.31 4.51 -18.31
C LEU A 413 4.73 5.16 -19.57
N LEU A 414 4.43 6.46 -19.54
CA LEU A 414 3.87 7.19 -20.68
C LEU A 414 4.84 7.22 -21.87
N ALA A 415 6.14 7.38 -21.62
CA ALA A 415 7.17 7.38 -22.65
C ALA A 415 7.27 6.02 -23.37
N VAL A 416 7.35 4.93 -22.63
CA VAL A 416 7.47 3.58 -23.21
C VAL A 416 6.18 3.18 -23.92
N ALA A 417 5.02 3.53 -23.37
CA ALA A 417 3.74 3.30 -24.04
C ALA A 417 3.60 4.10 -25.34
N ALA A 418 4.14 5.32 -25.42
CA ALA A 418 4.20 6.09 -26.66
C ALA A 418 5.05 5.37 -27.73
N VAL A 419 6.21 4.81 -27.34
CA VAL A 419 7.05 4.03 -28.26
C VAL A 419 6.35 2.76 -28.72
N LEU A 420 5.64 2.05 -27.83
CA LEU A 420 4.83 0.90 -28.19
C LEU A 420 3.70 1.28 -29.16
N ALA A 421 3.00 2.38 -28.91
CA ALA A 421 1.93 2.87 -29.78
C ALA A 421 2.44 3.27 -31.18
N LEU A 422 3.61 3.90 -31.25
CA LEU A 422 4.31 4.19 -32.50
C LEU A 422 4.65 2.89 -33.26
N ALA A 423 5.20 1.90 -32.56
CA ALA A 423 5.58 0.62 -33.16
C ALA A 423 4.35 -0.12 -33.72
N VAL A 424 3.27 -0.21 -32.94
CA VAL A 424 2.00 -0.81 -33.39
C VAL A 424 1.41 -0.02 -34.57
N GLY A 425 1.43 1.31 -34.52
CA GLY A 425 1.02 2.17 -35.64
C GLY A 425 1.82 1.91 -36.92
N THR A 426 3.13 1.64 -36.79
CA THR A 426 4.01 1.27 -37.90
C THR A 426 3.66 -0.10 -38.49
N ILE A 427 3.31 -1.07 -37.66
CA ILE A 427 2.93 -2.43 -38.07
C ILE A 427 1.58 -2.44 -38.78
N VAL A 428 0.57 -1.80 -38.16
CA VAL A 428 -0.84 -1.87 -38.57
C VAL A 428 -1.18 -0.90 -39.68
N ARG A 429 -0.49 0.25 -39.77
CA ARG A 429 -0.68 1.32 -40.78
C ARG A 429 -2.07 1.99 -40.78
N ARG A 430 -3.04 1.48 -40.00
CA ARG A 430 -4.39 2.05 -39.80
C ARG A 430 -4.49 2.67 -38.41
N GLY A 431 -4.78 3.98 -38.33
CA GLY A 431 -4.77 4.73 -37.08
C GLY A 431 -5.75 4.20 -36.02
N ALA A 432 -7.03 4.04 -36.37
CA ALA A 432 -8.05 3.56 -35.43
C ALA A 432 -7.74 2.16 -34.88
N ALA A 433 -7.30 1.24 -35.75
CA ALA A 433 -6.93 -0.12 -35.36
C ALA A 433 -5.69 -0.15 -34.46
N ALA A 434 -4.69 0.69 -34.74
CA ALA A 434 -3.49 0.78 -33.91
C ALA A 434 -3.79 1.32 -32.52
N VAL A 435 -4.58 2.40 -32.43
CA VAL A 435 -5.02 2.97 -31.14
C VAL A 435 -5.82 1.94 -30.34
N ALA A 436 -6.82 1.31 -30.97
CA ALA A 436 -7.65 0.30 -30.32
C ALA A 436 -6.82 -0.88 -29.79
N ALA A 437 -5.87 -1.38 -30.59
CA ALA A 437 -5.01 -2.49 -30.18
C ALA A 437 -4.18 -2.15 -28.93
N VAL A 438 -3.58 -0.95 -28.87
CA VAL A 438 -2.76 -0.54 -27.73
C VAL A 438 -3.62 -0.30 -26.49
N ILE A 439 -4.81 0.30 -26.65
CA ILE A 439 -5.78 0.47 -25.54
C ILE A 439 -6.18 -0.90 -24.97
N VAL A 440 -6.49 -1.88 -25.83
CA VAL A 440 -6.86 -3.24 -25.41
C VAL A 440 -5.71 -3.96 -24.71
N VAL A 441 -4.46 -3.69 -25.08
CA VAL A 441 -3.29 -4.36 -24.49
C VAL A 441 -2.83 -3.73 -23.17
N ILE A 442 -3.01 -2.42 -22.98
CA ILE A 442 -2.53 -1.72 -21.77
C ILE A 442 -3.69 -1.26 -20.87
N VAL A 443 -4.60 -0.46 -21.42
CA VAL A 443 -5.59 0.30 -20.65
C VAL A 443 -6.73 -0.59 -20.18
N LEU A 444 -7.25 -1.45 -21.06
CA LEU A 444 -8.34 -2.35 -20.70
C LEU A 444 -7.94 -3.30 -19.56
N PRO A 445 -6.76 -3.97 -19.59
CA PRO A 445 -6.29 -4.79 -18.47
C PRO A 445 -6.17 -4.02 -17.16
N TYR A 446 -5.65 -2.79 -17.20
CA TYR A 446 -5.58 -1.92 -16.03
C TYR A 446 -6.97 -1.65 -15.45
N ILE A 447 -7.91 -1.16 -16.27
CA ILE A 447 -9.27 -0.81 -15.82
C ILE A 447 -9.98 -2.04 -15.22
N LEU A 448 -9.89 -3.20 -15.88
CA LEU A 448 -10.51 -4.43 -15.38
C LEU A 448 -9.93 -4.87 -14.02
N ALA A 449 -8.64 -4.59 -13.77
CA ALA A 449 -7.98 -4.92 -12.51
C ALA A 449 -8.30 -3.94 -11.38
N VAL A 450 -8.44 -2.64 -11.66
CA VAL A 450 -8.66 -1.61 -10.61
C VAL A 450 -10.14 -1.29 -10.35
N ALA A 451 -11.04 -1.55 -11.30
CA ALA A 451 -12.48 -1.25 -11.16
C ALA A 451 -13.29 -2.40 -10.51
N SER A 452 -12.64 -3.33 -9.81
CA SER A 452 -13.28 -4.48 -9.15
C SER A 452 -14.15 -5.34 -10.09
N VAL A 453 -13.86 -5.34 -11.39
CA VAL A 453 -14.62 -6.09 -12.39
C VAL A 453 -14.27 -7.58 -12.37
N LEU A 454 -13.00 -7.89 -12.09
CA LEU A 454 -12.46 -9.25 -12.05
C LEU A 454 -12.26 -9.75 -10.61
N PRO A 455 -12.32 -11.07 -10.38
CA PRO A 455 -11.83 -11.67 -9.13
C PRO A 455 -10.36 -11.30 -8.86
N ALA A 456 -9.99 -11.18 -7.58
CA ALA A 456 -8.66 -10.73 -7.14
C ALA A 456 -7.50 -11.49 -7.81
N GLY A 457 -7.61 -12.83 -7.88
CA GLY A 457 -6.59 -13.67 -8.52
C GLY A 457 -6.43 -13.39 -10.02
N ALA A 458 -7.53 -13.17 -10.74
CA ALA A 458 -7.50 -12.84 -12.16
C ALA A 458 -6.91 -11.43 -12.40
N ALA A 459 -7.30 -10.45 -11.59
CA ALA A 459 -6.76 -9.09 -11.64
C ALA A 459 -5.24 -9.06 -11.40
N GLN A 460 -4.76 -9.85 -10.43
CA GLN A 460 -3.33 -10.00 -10.17
C GLN A 460 -2.60 -10.66 -11.35
N TRP A 461 -3.15 -11.72 -11.95
CA TRP A 461 -2.49 -12.38 -13.09
C TRP A 461 -2.41 -11.46 -14.32
N LEU A 462 -3.48 -10.71 -14.56
CA LEU A 462 -3.57 -9.73 -15.63
C LEU A 462 -2.52 -8.62 -15.48
N THR A 463 -2.33 -8.12 -14.26
CA THR A 463 -1.31 -7.11 -13.92
C THR A 463 0.10 -7.66 -13.73
N ARG A 464 0.31 -8.98 -13.87
CA ARG A 464 1.66 -9.59 -13.96
C ARG A 464 2.16 -9.67 -15.39
N LEU A 465 1.27 -9.97 -16.35
CA LEU A 465 1.69 -10.39 -17.70
C LEU A 465 1.39 -9.37 -18.79
N THR A 466 0.37 -8.54 -18.60
CA THR A 466 0.07 -7.50 -19.57
C THR A 466 0.95 -6.27 -19.31
N PRO A 467 1.13 -5.40 -20.31
CA PRO A 467 1.79 -4.11 -20.11
C PRO A 467 1.16 -3.20 -19.03
N ALA A 468 -0.07 -3.49 -18.56
CA ALA A 468 -0.65 -2.83 -17.40
C ALA A 468 0.19 -3.02 -16.12
N ALA A 469 1.05 -4.03 -16.07
CA ALA A 469 2.05 -4.20 -15.01
C ALA A 469 2.88 -2.94 -14.76
N ALA A 470 3.08 -2.07 -15.76
CA ALA A 470 3.82 -0.83 -15.61
C ALA A 470 3.20 0.14 -14.59
N PHE A 471 1.89 0.06 -14.31
CA PHE A 471 1.24 0.89 -13.29
C PHE A 471 1.75 0.61 -11.87
N ALA A 472 2.45 -0.51 -11.64
CA ALA A 472 3.16 -0.77 -10.39
C ALA A 472 4.18 0.34 -10.03
N VAL A 473 4.64 1.15 -10.99
CA VAL A 473 5.47 2.33 -10.72
C VAL A 473 4.79 3.36 -9.81
N GLN A 474 3.46 3.34 -9.71
CA GLN A 474 2.65 4.26 -8.90
C GLN A 474 2.33 3.71 -7.51
N GLN A 475 2.47 2.39 -7.29
CA GLN A 475 2.19 1.74 -6.01
C GLN A 475 2.96 2.36 -4.87
N THR A 476 2.29 2.65 -3.75
CA THR A 476 2.92 3.06 -2.47
C THR A 476 2.67 2.08 -1.33
N VAL A 477 1.78 1.11 -1.55
CA VAL A 477 1.37 0.14 -0.54
C VAL A 477 2.51 -0.83 -0.25
N THR A 478 2.76 -1.02 1.04
CA THR A 478 3.73 -2.01 1.56
C THR A 478 2.96 -3.18 2.15
N SER A 479 3.38 -4.41 1.81
CA SER A 479 2.83 -5.61 2.42
C SER A 479 3.55 -5.94 3.71
N TRP A 480 2.80 -6.16 4.79
CA TRP A 480 3.34 -6.48 6.11
C TRP A 480 3.00 -7.93 6.46
N PRO A 481 3.98 -8.82 6.67
CA PRO A 481 3.70 -10.20 7.03
C PRO A 481 2.84 -10.35 8.30
N GLN A 482 3.00 -9.41 9.24
CA GLN A 482 2.31 -9.37 10.53
C GLN A 482 0.92 -8.72 10.51
N VAL A 483 0.36 -8.45 9.32
CA VAL A 483 -0.97 -7.86 9.15
C VAL A 483 -1.73 -8.63 8.08
N THR A 484 -2.93 -9.08 8.41
CA THR A 484 -3.86 -9.62 7.41
C THR A 484 -4.54 -8.45 6.72
N ALA A 485 -4.21 -8.22 5.45
CA ALA A 485 -4.78 -7.14 4.66
C ALA A 485 -5.05 -7.57 3.22
N VAL A 486 -5.84 -6.76 2.51
CA VAL A 486 -6.32 -7.09 1.17
C VAL A 486 -5.41 -6.46 0.13
N TYR A 487 -4.50 -7.28 -0.40
CA TYR A 487 -3.48 -6.88 -1.37
C TYR A 487 -3.94 -7.13 -2.82
N THR A 488 -4.71 -6.18 -3.36
CA THR A 488 -5.24 -6.22 -4.73
C THR A 488 -4.92 -4.93 -5.50
N PRO A 489 -4.96 -4.96 -6.86
CA PRO A 489 -4.75 -3.75 -7.66
C PRO A 489 -5.78 -2.65 -7.36
N THR A 490 -7.01 -3.02 -6.98
CA THR A 490 -8.05 -2.09 -6.54
C THR A 490 -7.64 -1.27 -5.30
N ASN A 491 -6.79 -1.86 -4.45
CA ASN A 491 -6.29 -1.25 -3.22
C ASN A 491 -4.87 -0.69 -3.39
N GLY A 492 -4.42 -0.48 -4.63
CA GLY A 492 -3.09 0.07 -4.95
C GLY A 492 -1.94 -0.92 -4.77
N TYR A 493 -2.22 -2.23 -4.67
CA TYR A 493 -1.20 -3.26 -4.58
C TYR A 493 -1.07 -4.05 -5.88
N TYR A 494 0.12 -4.00 -6.46
CA TYR A 494 0.51 -4.77 -7.63
C TYR A 494 1.43 -5.93 -7.23
N PRO A 495 1.31 -7.07 -7.91
CA PRO A 495 2.09 -8.26 -7.60
C PRO A 495 3.57 -8.18 -8.01
N LEU A 496 3.93 -7.24 -8.90
CA LEU A 496 5.30 -7.03 -9.34
C LEU A 496 5.87 -5.78 -8.67
N SER A 497 7.17 -5.79 -8.41
CA SER A 497 7.86 -4.59 -7.96
C SER A 497 7.70 -3.46 -9.00
N PRO A 498 7.75 -2.19 -8.59
CA PRO A 498 7.56 -1.04 -9.47
C PRO A 498 8.35 -1.11 -10.79
N TRP A 499 9.65 -1.39 -10.70
CA TRP A 499 10.52 -1.44 -11.87
C TRP A 499 10.38 -2.73 -12.67
N THR A 500 10.08 -3.85 -12.01
CA THR A 500 9.76 -5.11 -12.70
C THR A 500 8.49 -4.96 -13.54
N GLY A 501 7.47 -4.29 -13.01
CA GLY A 501 6.25 -3.99 -13.76
C GLY A 501 6.51 -3.13 -14.99
N LEU A 502 7.34 -2.08 -14.86
CA LEU A 502 7.77 -1.27 -16.00
C LEU A 502 8.56 -2.09 -17.03
N ALA A 503 9.41 -3.01 -16.59
CA ALA A 503 10.20 -3.88 -17.47
C ALA A 503 9.32 -4.76 -18.37
N VAL A 504 8.14 -5.18 -17.90
CA VAL A 504 7.15 -5.89 -18.73
C VAL A 504 6.71 -5.02 -19.91
N LEU A 505 6.31 -3.77 -19.67
CA LEU A 505 5.95 -2.84 -20.75
C LEU A 505 7.15 -2.57 -21.68
N CYS A 506 8.36 -2.41 -21.14
CA CYS A 506 9.57 -2.25 -21.94
C CYS A 506 9.82 -3.46 -22.86
N LEU A 507 9.59 -4.68 -22.39
CA LEU A 507 9.74 -5.89 -23.20
C LEU A 507 8.74 -5.90 -24.37
N TYR A 508 7.46 -5.62 -24.10
CA TYR A 508 6.44 -5.50 -25.15
C TYR A 508 6.78 -4.41 -26.16
N ALA A 509 7.22 -3.24 -25.69
CA ALA A 509 7.65 -2.13 -26.54
C ALA A 509 8.86 -2.53 -27.40
N ALA A 510 9.87 -3.19 -26.84
CA ALA A 510 11.06 -3.64 -27.56
C ALA A 510 10.71 -4.68 -28.65
N VAL A 511 9.87 -5.66 -28.34
CA VAL A 511 9.42 -6.68 -29.30
C VAL A 511 8.62 -6.03 -30.44
N ALA A 512 7.64 -5.19 -30.12
CA ALA A 512 6.85 -4.49 -31.12
C ALA A 512 7.72 -3.56 -31.98
N TYR A 513 8.67 -2.85 -31.37
CA TYR A 513 9.59 -1.97 -32.07
C TYR A 513 10.52 -2.75 -33.01
N ALA A 514 11.08 -3.88 -32.57
CA ALA A 514 11.90 -4.75 -33.41
C ALA A 514 11.12 -5.30 -34.60
N LEU A 515 9.86 -5.70 -34.39
CA LEU A 515 8.97 -6.14 -35.46
C LEU A 515 8.65 -5.00 -36.44
N ALA A 516 8.29 -3.82 -35.93
CA ALA A 516 8.05 -2.63 -36.73
C ALA A 516 9.26 -2.26 -37.60
N HIS A 517 10.46 -2.27 -37.00
CA HIS A 517 11.71 -2.01 -37.70
C HIS A 517 11.95 -3.01 -38.84
N ARG A 518 11.80 -4.31 -38.58
CA ARG A 518 11.95 -5.36 -39.61
C ARG A 518 10.93 -5.21 -40.74
N LEU A 519 9.68 -4.89 -40.42
CA LEU A 519 8.63 -4.70 -41.42
C LEU A 519 8.86 -3.44 -42.27
N LEU A 520 9.39 -2.37 -41.69
CA LEU A 520 9.72 -1.14 -42.41
C LEU A 520 10.86 -1.34 -43.43
N LEU A 521 11.80 -2.25 -43.11
CA LEU A 521 12.88 -2.64 -44.02
C LEU A 521 12.41 -3.53 -45.16
N ARG A 522 11.42 -4.39 -44.93
CA ARG A 522 10.96 -5.39 -45.90
C ARG A 522 9.78 -4.96 -46.76
N ARG A 523 8.89 -4.11 -46.25
CA ARG A 523 7.70 -3.69 -46.97
C ARG A 523 7.96 -2.39 -47.72
N ASP A 524 7.54 -2.33 -48.97
CA ASP A 524 7.48 -1.07 -49.71
C ASP A 524 6.40 -0.13 -49.14
N ALA A 525 6.63 1.17 -49.38
CA ALA A 525 5.94 2.29 -48.76
C ALA A 525 4.69 2.73 -49.53
#